data_AF-A0A3B0RAW3-F1
#
_entry.id   AF-A0A3B0RAW3-F1
#
_cell.length_a   1.000
_cell.length_b   1.000
_cell.length_c   1.000
_cell.angle_alpha   90.00
_cell.angle_beta   90.00
_cell.angle_gamma   90.00
#
_symmetry.space_group_name_H-M   'P 1'
#
loop_
_entity.id
_entity.type
_entity.pdbx_description
1 polymer ?
#
loop_
_entity_poly.entity_id
_entity_poly.type
_entity_poly.pdbx_seq_one_letter_code
_entity_poly.pdbx_strand_id
1 'polypeptide(L)'
;MLQFSKVQIAGIVGLIALGLMFAAPNFLSQAQRDALPGFLPKTTINLGLDLQGGSYLLLGVDTEKVIDDRMRSMMSDIRREMRPN
;
A
#
# COMPACT_ATOMS: atom_id res chain seq x y z
N MET A 1 35.76 7.01 31.48
CA MET A 1 34.55 7.85 31.27
C MET A 1 34.69 8.49 29.90
N LEU A 2 33.78 8.24 28.94
CA LEU A 2 33.88 8.83 27.61
C LEU A 2 33.72 10.36 27.71
N GLN A 3 34.81 11.09 27.57
CA GLN A 3 34.83 12.55 27.50
C GLN A 3 34.57 12.95 26.04
N PHE A 4 33.32 13.25 25.68
CA PHE A 4 32.98 13.74 24.35
C PHE A 4 33.23 15.24 24.26
N SER A 5 33.86 15.70 23.18
CA SER A 5 34.06 17.13 22.95
C SER A 5 32.72 17.80 22.63
N LYS A 6 32.55 19.07 23.03
CA LYS A 6 31.33 19.85 22.75
C LYS A 6 31.00 19.90 21.24
N VAL A 7 32.03 19.86 20.39
CA VAL A 7 31.90 19.84 18.93
C VAL A 7 31.37 18.49 18.44
N GLN A 8 31.84 17.37 19.01
CA GLN A 8 31.31 16.04 18.70
C GLN A 8 29.83 15.93 19.07
N ILE A 9 29.45 16.43 20.25
CA ILE A 9 28.05 16.46 20.69
C ILE A 9 27.20 17.32 19.75
N ALA A 10 27.67 18.53 19.41
CA ALA A 10 26.97 19.41 18.49
C ALA A 10 26.80 18.78 17.09
N GLY A 11 27.83 18.09 16.59
CA GLY A 11 27.76 17.35 15.33
C GLY A 11 26.75 16.21 15.36
N ILE A 12 26.73 15.42 16.45
CA ILE A 12 25.78 14.32 16.64
C ILE A 12 24.34 14.85 16.70
N VAL A 13 24.10 15.90 17.49
CA VAL A 13 22.77 16.52 17.62
C VAL A 13 22.32 17.10 16.29
N GLY A 14 23.22 17.76 15.54
CA GLY A 14 22.93 18.28 14.20
C GLY A 14 22.54 17.17 13.23
N LEU A 15 23.26 16.04 13.24
CA LEU A 15 22.95 14.89 12.40
C LEU A 15 21.60 14.26 12.74
N ILE A 16 21.28 14.14 14.03
CA ILE A 16 19.97 13.64 14.49
C ILE A 16 18.85 14.59 14.05
N ALA A 17 19.04 15.91 14.22
CA ALA A 17 18.05 16.90 13.81
C ALA A 17 17.79 16.86 12.30
N LEU A 18 18.83 16.71 11.49
CA LEU A 18 18.70 16.52 10.05
C LEU A 18 17.96 15.21 9.72
N GLY A 19 18.30 14.10 10.36
CA GLY A 19 17.61 12.83 10.19
C GLY A 19 16.11 12.93 10.49
N LEU A 20 15.73 13.61 11.58
CA LEU A 20 14.33 13.88 11.92
C LEU A 20 13.64 14.76 10.87
N MET A 21 14.31 15.79 10.36
CA MET A 21 13.77 16.67 9.32
C MET A 21 13.50 15.90 8.02
N PHE A 22 14.38 14.98 7.62
CA PHE A 22 14.16 14.12 6.44
C PHE A 22 13.17 12.98 6.68
N ALA A 23 12.99 12.53 7.93
CA ALA A 23 12.02 11.50 8.29
C ALA A 23 10.60 12.05 8.45
N ALA A 24 10.44 13.31 8.88
CA ALA A 24 9.16 13.97 9.13
C ALA A 24 8.13 13.86 7.99
N PRO A 25 8.49 13.99 6.69
CA PRO A 25 7.54 13.88 5.59
C PRO A 25 6.86 12.50 5.51
N ASN A 26 7.48 11.44 6.03
CA ASN A 26 6.91 10.08 6.03
C ASN A 26 5.72 9.93 6.98
N PHE A 27 5.55 10.85 7.95
CA PHE A 27 4.40 10.87 8.87
C PHE A 27 3.30 11.83 8.43
N LEU A 28 3.54 12.65 7.40
CA LEU A 28 2.59 13.65 6.90
C LEU A 28 1.73 13.06 5.77
N SER A 29 0.43 13.36 5.80
CA SER A 29 -0.47 12.99 4.71
C SER A 29 -0.12 13.75 3.41
N GLN A 30 -0.59 13.27 2.26
CA GLN A 30 -0.30 13.89 0.97
C GLN A 30 -0.70 15.37 0.92
N ALA A 31 -1.90 15.70 1.42
CA ALA A 31 -2.39 17.09 1.50
C ALA A 31 -1.53 17.98 2.42
N GLN A 32 -1.00 17.43 3.51
CA GLN A 32 -0.10 18.17 4.42
C GLN A 32 1.26 18.42 3.79
N ARG A 33 1.80 17.47 3.01
CA ARG A 33 3.06 17.62 2.26
C ARG A 33 2.98 18.67 1.16
N ASP A 34 1.83 18.75 0.49
CA ASP A 34 1.62 19.74 -0.57
C ASP A 34 1.58 21.18 -0.02
N ALA A 35 1.08 21.35 1.21
CA ALA A 35 1.07 22.62 1.94
C ALA A 35 2.43 23.02 2.55
N LEU A 36 3.45 22.15 2.55
CA LEU A 36 4.77 22.52 3.04
C LEU A 36 5.46 23.52 2.07
N PRO A 37 6.12 24.57 2.59
CA PRO A 37 6.88 25.50 1.76
C PRO A 37 8.02 24.77 1.01
N GLY A 38 8.35 25.24 -0.20
CA GLY A 38 9.20 24.52 -1.17
C GLY A 38 10.64 24.23 -0.74
N PHE A 39 11.10 24.74 0.40
CA PHE A 39 12.44 24.47 0.94
C PHE A 39 12.50 23.20 1.82
N LEU A 40 11.35 22.65 2.24
CA LEU A 40 11.31 21.44 3.07
C LEU A 40 11.34 20.18 2.19
N PRO A 41 11.97 19.09 2.65
CA PRO A 41 11.98 17.84 1.92
C PRO A 41 10.55 17.31 1.77
N LYS A 42 10.05 17.21 0.54
CA LYS A 42 8.72 16.65 0.22
C LYS A 42 8.79 15.17 -0.17
N THR A 43 10.00 14.66 -0.36
CA THR A 43 10.26 13.29 -0.81
C THR A 43 9.98 12.31 0.31
N THR A 44 8.87 11.59 0.19
CA THR A 44 8.60 10.41 1.03
C THR A 44 9.26 9.19 0.43
N ILE A 45 9.62 8.24 1.27
CA ILE A 45 10.00 6.91 0.80
C ILE A 45 8.76 6.31 0.11
N ASN A 46 8.94 5.72 -1.07
CA ASN A 46 7.86 4.96 -1.71
C ASN A 46 7.61 3.70 -0.87
N LEU A 47 6.54 3.71 -0.07
CA LEU A 47 6.11 2.51 0.64
C LEU A 47 5.76 1.45 -0.42
N GLY A 48 6.28 0.23 -0.29
CA GLY A 48 5.89 -0.88 -1.16
C GLY A 48 4.41 -1.24 -0.98
N LEU A 49 3.85 -2.02 -1.91
CA LEU A 49 2.45 -2.43 -1.91
C LEU A 49 1.97 -3.04 -0.57
N ASP A 50 2.84 -3.78 0.11
CA ASP A 50 2.58 -4.40 1.43
C ASP A 50 2.41 -3.35 2.55
N LEU A 51 3.10 -2.22 2.44
CA LEU A 51 3.06 -1.11 3.41
C LEU A 51 2.06 -0.01 3.01
N GLN A 52 1.57 -0.01 1.77
CA GLN A 52 0.55 0.93 1.28
C GLN A 52 -0.88 0.54 1.69
N GLY A 53 -1.07 -0.62 2.33
CA GLY A 53 -2.38 -1.02 2.88
C GLY A 53 -3.50 -1.05 1.85
N GLY A 54 -3.19 -1.35 0.58
CA GLY A 54 -4.19 -1.56 -0.45
C GLY A 54 -4.85 -2.92 -0.27
N SER A 55 -6.19 -2.97 -0.29
CA SER A 55 -6.94 -4.22 -0.16
C SER A 55 -6.49 -5.22 -1.23
N TYR A 56 -5.88 -6.31 -0.82
CA TYR A 56 -5.62 -7.46 -1.67
C TYR A 56 -6.99 -8.09 -2.01
N LEU A 57 -7.64 -7.63 -3.07
CA LEU A 57 -8.82 -8.29 -3.62
C LEU A 57 -8.33 -9.57 -4.31
N LEU A 58 -8.08 -10.62 -3.53
CA LEU A 58 -8.07 -11.98 -4.02
C LEU A 58 -9.50 -12.28 -4.47
N LEU A 59 -9.82 -11.94 -5.72
CA LEU A 59 -10.95 -12.50 -6.44
C LEU A 59 -10.65 -13.98 -6.69
N GLY A 60 -10.74 -14.77 -5.62
CA GLY A 60 -10.79 -16.22 -5.70
C GLY A 60 -12.13 -16.59 -6.32
N VAL A 61 -12.14 -16.82 -7.62
CA VAL A 61 -13.27 -17.49 -8.28
C VAL A 61 -13.12 -18.97 -7.98
N ASP A 62 -14.10 -19.55 -7.29
CA ASP A 62 -14.18 -21.00 -7.09
C ASP A 62 -14.50 -21.65 -8.44
N THR A 63 -13.45 -22.11 -9.12
CA THR A 63 -13.53 -22.66 -10.49
C THR A 63 -14.40 -23.91 -10.56
N GLU A 64 -14.45 -24.71 -9.49
CA GLU A 64 -15.29 -25.92 -9.44
C GLU A 64 -16.77 -25.55 -9.47
N LYS A 65 -17.15 -24.52 -8.71
CA LYS A 65 -18.52 -24.01 -8.69
C LYS A 65 -18.95 -23.44 -10.04
N VAL A 66 -18.05 -22.72 -10.74
CA VAL A 66 -18.34 -22.18 -12.08
C VAL A 66 -18.56 -23.30 -13.10
N ILE A 67 -17.80 -24.40 -13.01
CA ILE A 67 -17.96 -25.56 -13.91
C ILE A 67 -19.30 -26.26 -13.65
N ASP A 68 -19.67 -26.49 -12.38
CA ASP A 68 -20.95 -27.13 -12.04
C ASP A 68 -22.14 -26.27 -12.49
N ASP A 69 -22.10 -24.96 -12.22
CA ASP A 69 -23.15 -24.03 -12.67
C ASP A 69 -23.26 -24.00 -14.21
N ARG A 70 -22.12 -24.07 -14.92
CA ARG A 70 -22.11 -24.11 -16.39
C ARG A 70 -22.71 -25.43 -16.92
N MET A 71 -22.37 -26.56 -16.30
CA MET A 71 -22.94 -27.85 -16.67
C MET A 71 -24.45 -27.91 -16.41
N ARG A 72 -24.90 -27.39 -15.26
CA ARG A 72 -26.33 -27.29 -14.94
C ARG A 72 -27.09 -26.39 -15.92
N SER A 73 -26.51 -25.25 -16.28
CA SER A 73 -27.10 -24.34 -17.28
C SER A 73 -27.21 -25.00 -18.64
N MET A 74 -26.17 -25.69 -19.11
CA MET A 74 -26.21 -26.42 -20.38
C MET A 74 -27.28 -27.53 -20.35
N MET A 75 -27.41 -28.25 -19.24
CA MET A 75 -28.44 -29.27 -19.08
C MET A 75 -29.85 -28.68 -19.07
N SER A 76 -30.05 -27.50 -18.45
CA SER A 76 -31.34 -26.80 -18.50
C SER A 76 -31.70 -26.33 -19.90
N ASP A 77 -30.71 -25.85 -20.67
CA ASP A 77 -30.92 -25.37 -22.04
C ASP A 77 -31.30 -26.54 -22.97
N ILE A 78 -30.59 -27.67 -22.87
CA ILE A 78 -30.92 -28.88 -23.63
C ILE A 78 -32.33 -29.37 -23.28
N ARG A 79 -32.68 -29.41 -21.98
CA ARG A 79 -34.02 -29.83 -21.54
C ARG A 79 -35.10 -28.87 -22.04
N ARG A 80 -34.81 -27.57 -22.11
CA ARG A 80 -35.74 -26.55 -22.61
C ARG A 80 -36.00 -26.74 -24.10
N GLU A 81 -34.96 -26.98 -24.89
CA GLU A 81 -35.12 -27.17 -26.35
C GLU A 81 -35.65 -28.55 -26.75
N MET A 82 -35.46 -29.56 -25.92
CA MET A 82 -36.07 -30.88 -26.14
C MET A 82 -37.48 -31.00 -25.57
N ARG A 83 -38.04 -29.96 -24.95
CA ARG A 83 -39.42 -30.02 -24.47
C ARG A 83 -40.36 -29.92 -25.67
N PRO A 84 -41.21 -30.94 -25.94
CA PRO A 84 -42.19 -30.85 -27.00
C PRO A 84 -43.17 -29.72 -26.66
N ASN A 85 -43.49 -28.88 -27.64
CA ASN A 85 -44.61 -27.95 -27.54
C ASN A 85 -45.93 -28.72 -27.52
#